data_AF-S4RY35-F1
#
_entry.id   AF-S4RY35-F1
#
_cell.length_a   1.000
_cell.length_b   1.000
_cell.length_c   1.000
_cell.angle_alpha   90.00
_cell.angle_beta   90.00
_cell.angle_gamma   90.00
#
_symmetry.space_group_name_H-M   'P 1'
#
loop_
_entity.id
_entity.type
_entity.pdbx_description
1 polymer ?
#
loop_
_entity_poly.entity_id
_entity_poly.type
_entity_poly.pdbx_seq_one_letter_code
_entity_poly.pdbx_strand_id
1 'polypeptide(L)'
;SEEFLAQQLRDYELGRRHLANMMGEDEESFTQEHIDKAIEYLFPSGLFEKRARPIMKHPEQIFPKQKVIQWGEDGRPFHYLFYTGKPNYYSLQDLYSQLLQVEAEEDKMRSKAVRRALPSSRWVTQEELEQSLNEQLSEHDYARFVRLGERIASQPFPTEAAREQLSRFRVALQVQSQQQEIPERRVDEEGRAYSEANGFRKKARAKVTLWESGSGKITVNGLGHVDYFPQLQDREVGTMTIKGN
;
A
#
# COMPACT_ATOMS: atom_id res chain seq x y z
N SER A 1 12.19 24.81 -13.75
CA SER A 1 11.96 26.20 -13.32
C SER A 1 10.48 26.39 -13.05
N GLU A 2 10.12 27.13 -12.01
CA GLU A 2 8.72 27.31 -11.57
C GLU A 2 7.79 27.80 -12.69
N GLU A 3 8.29 28.68 -13.56
CA GLU A 3 7.57 29.15 -14.74
C GLU A 3 7.17 28.03 -15.71
N PHE A 4 8.03 27.03 -15.90
CA PHE A 4 7.74 25.86 -16.73
C PHE A 4 6.61 25.03 -16.10
N LEU A 5 6.65 24.80 -14.79
CA LEU A 5 5.57 24.08 -14.09
C LEU A 5 4.25 24.85 -14.17
N ALA A 6 4.29 26.18 -14.01
CA ALA A 6 3.11 27.03 -14.15
C ALA A 6 2.53 27.00 -15.57
N GLN A 7 3.39 26.93 -16.60
CA GLN A 7 2.93 26.77 -17.99
C GLN A 7 2.30 25.40 -18.22
N GLN A 8 2.96 24.32 -17.76
CA GLN A 8 2.41 22.96 -17.87
C GLN A 8 1.08 22.81 -17.13
N LEU A 9 0.89 23.53 -16.02
CA LEU A 9 -0.37 23.55 -15.29
C LEU A 9 -1.50 24.19 -16.11
N ARG A 10 -1.23 25.34 -16.74
CA ARG A 10 -2.19 26.00 -17.65
C ARG A 10 -2.55 25.11 -18.83
N ASP A 11 -1.55 24.46 -19.43
CA ASP A 11 -1.75 23.54 -20.55
C ASP A 11 -2.56 22.31 -20.13
N TYR A 12 -2.33 21.79 -18.92
CA TYR A 12 -3.10 20.69 -18.34
C TYR A 12 -4.56 21.08 -18.11
N GLU A 13 -4.84 22.25 -17.52
CA GLU A 13 -6.20 22.73 -17.30
C GLU A 13 -6.95 22.96 -18.61
N LEU A 14 -6.30 23.55 -19.61
CA LEU A 14 -6.86 23.73 -20.94
C LEU A 14 -7.14 22.39 -21.62
N GLY A 15 -6.18 21.46 -21.58
CA GLY A 15 -6.33 20.11 -22.10
C GLY A 15 -7.47 19.36 -21.42
N ARG A 16 -7.67 19.55 -20.11
CA ARG A 16 -8.76 18.94 -19.34
C ARG A 16 -10.12 19.41 -19.86
N ARG A 17 -10.28 20.70 -20.11
CA ARG A 17 -11.53 21.25 -20.70
C ARG A 17 -11.80 20.70 -22.09
N HIS A 18 -10.76 20.63 -22.93
CA HIS A 18 -10.90 20.06 -24.27
C HIS A 18 -11.27 18.58 -24.23
N LEU A 19 -10.68 17.81 -23.31
CA LEU A 19 -11.00 16.39 -23.14
C LEU A 19 -12.45 16.19 -22.68
N ALA A 20 -12.91 16.98 -21.71
CA ALA A 20 -14.31 16.95 -21.28
C ALA A 20 -15.28 17.24 -22.44
N ASN A 21 -14.99 18.29 -23.23
CA ASN A 21 -15.78 18.63 -24.41
C ASN A 21 -15.80 17.51 -25.47
N MET A 22 -14.66 16.86 -25.74
CA MET A 22 -14.60 15.73 -26.67
C MET A 22 -15.41 14.52 -26.21
N MET A 23 -15.47 14.28 -24.90
CA MET A 23 -16.22 13.18 -24.30
C MET A 23 -17.71 13.52 -24.05
N GLY A 24 -18.10 14.79 -24.23
CA GLY A 24 -19.46 15.26 -23.93
C GLY A 24 -19.80 15.26 -22.43
N GLU A 25 -18.79 15.31 -21.57
CA GLU A 25 -18.93 15.33 -20.11
C GLU A 25 -18.81 16.77 -19.57
N ASP A 26 -19.35 16.99 -18.37
CA ASP A 26 -19.28 18.30 -17.71
C ASP A 26 -17.90 18.60 -17.10
N GLU A 27 -17.41 19.83 -17.27
CA GLU A 27 -16.04 20.23 -16.89
C GLU A 27 -15.76 20.12 -15.39
N GLU A 28 -16.77 20.37 -14.54
CA GLU A 28 -16.61 20.39 -13.09
C GLU A 28 -16.64 18.98 -12.48
N SER A 29 -17.41 18.08 -13.07
CA SER A 29 -17.50 16.67 -12.66
C SER A 29 -16.33 15.80 -13.12
N PHE A 30 -15.42 16.37 -13.92
CA PHE A 30 -14.38 15.62 -14.61
C PHE A 30 -13.20 15.26 -13.69
N THR A 31 -13.28 14.07 -13.08
CA THR A 31 -12.26 13.51 -12.20
C THR A 31 -11.09 12.87 -12.97
N GLN A 32 -9.99 12.57 -12.27
CA GLN A 32 -8.84 11.88 -12.85
C GLN A 32 -9.19 10.48 -13.42
N GLU A 33 -10.15 9.78 -12.83
CA GLU A 33 -10.61 8.49 -13.34
C GLU A 33 -11.30 8.61 -14.70
N HIS A 34 -12.04 9.70 -14.91
CA HIS A 34 -12.66 10.00 -16.20
C HIS A 34 -11.60 10.34 -17.25
N ILE A 35 -10.57 11.11 -16.87
CA ILE A 35 -9.41 11.40 -17.73
C ILE A 35 -8.74 10.09 -18.16
N ASP A 36 -8.41 9.22 -17.20
CA ASP A 36 -7.69 7.98 -17.48
C ASP A 36 -8.48 7.07 -18.43
N LYS A 37 -9.81 6.94 -18.23
CA LYS A 37 -10.71 6.20 -19.14
C LYS A 37 -10.79 6.82 -20.53
N ALA A 38 -10.90 8.14 -20.62
CA ALA A 38 -10.98 8.84 -21.89
C ALA A 38 -9.68 8.68 -22.70
N ILE A 39 -8.52 8.78 -22.04
CA ILE A 39 -7.21 8.56 -22.69
C ILE A 39 -7.05 7.11 -23.13
N GLU A 40 -7.48 6.14 -22.33
CA GLU A 40 -7.45 4.72 -22.71
C GLU A 40 -8.31 4.44 -23.96
N TYR A 41 -9.45 5.13 -24.09
CA TYR A 41 -10.32 5.02 -25.25
C TYR A 41 -9.77 5.73 -26.50
N LEU A 42 -9.30 6.98 -26.36
CA LEU A 42 -8.79 7.79 -27.49
C LEU A 42 -7.43 7.30 -28.02
N PHE A 43 -6.56 6.81 -27.13
CA PHE A 43 -5.21 6.37 -27.44
C PHE A 43 -4.96 4.94 -26.90
N PRO A 44 -5.63 3.92 -27.46
CA PRO A 44 -5.52 2.56 -26.94
C PRO A 44 -4.10 2.02 -27.13
N SER A 45 -3.45 1.71 -26.01
CA SER A 45 -2.10 1.13 -25.98
C SER A 45 -2.11 -0.29 -25.40
N GLY A 46 -1.64 -1.25 -26.20
CA GLY A 46 -1.51 -2.66 -25.80
C GLY A 46 -0.24 -2.99 -25.02
N LEU A 47 0.52 -1.99 -24.56
CA LEU A 47 1.76 -2.23 -23.83
C LEU A 47 1.50 -2.87 -22.46
N PHE A 48 2.23 -3.94 -22.14
CA PHE A 48 2.16 -4.59 -20.82
C PHE A 48 2.65 -3.66 -19.70
N GLU A 49 3.68 -2.87 -19.99
CA GLU A 49 4.22 -1.88 -19.05
C GLU A 49 3.28 -0.68 -18.94
N LYS A 50 2.62 -0.51 -17.78
CA LYS A 50 1.64 0.56 -17.57
C LYS A 50 2.27 1.96 -17.61
N ARG A 51 3.55 2.09 -17.22
CA ARG A 51 4.28 3.36 -17.21
C ARG A 51 4.62 3.89 -18.61
N ALA A 52 4.62 3.01 -19.61
CA ALA A 52 4.91 3.38 -21.01
C ALA A 52 3.65 3.74 -21.81
N ARG A 53 2.47 3.66 -21.20
CA ARG A 53 1.20 4.02 -21.84
C ARG A 53 1.01 5.55 -21.87
N PRO A 54 0.21 6.08 -22.80
CA PRO A 54 -0.22 7.48 -22.76
C PRO A 54 -0.85 7.80 -21.40
N ILE A 55 -0.42 8.89 -20.77
CA ILE A 55 -0.94 9.37 -19.49
C ILE A 55 -1.14 10.88 -19.54
N MET A 56 -2.21 11.35 -18.89
CA MET A 56 -2.47 12.77 -18.69
C MET A 56 -2.78 12.98 -17.21
N LYS A 57 -1.85 13.60 -16.47
CA LYS A 57 -1.94 13.82 -15.03
C LYS A 57 -1.47 15.22 -14.66
N HIS A 58 -1.75 15.63 -13.43
CA HIS A 58 -1.25 16.88 -12.88
C HIS A 58 0.29 16.96 -12.96
N PRO A 59 0.89 18.10 -13.36
CA PRO A 59 2.33 18.22 -13.55
C PRO A 59 3.17 17.80 -12.34
N GLU A 60 2.70 18.05 -11.12
CA GLU A 60 3.39 17.66 -9.88
C GLU A 60 3.52 16.15 -9.68
N GLN A 61 2.69 15.35 -10.34
CA GLN A 61 2.75 13.88 -10.28
C GLN A 61 3.65 13.30 -11.38
N ILE A 62 3.89 14.06 -12.45
CA ILE A 62 4.70 13.62 -13.60
C ILE A 62 6.16 14.02 -13.39
N PHE A 63 6.38 15.29 -13.05
CA PHE A 63 7.72 15.82 -12.89
C PHE A 63 8.26 15.53 -11.48
N PRO A 64 9.53 15.11 -11.35
CA PRO A 64 10.15 14.94 -10.05
C PRO A 64 10.20 16.28 -9.32
N LYS A 65 9.91 16.28 -8.02
CA LYS A 65 10.03 17.46 -7.18
C LYS A 65 11.48 17.95 -7.22
N GLN A 66 11.70 19.19 -7.66
CA GLN A 66 13.03 19.79 -7.65
C GLN A 66 13.26 20.51 -6.32
N LYS A 67 14.52 20.57 -5.88
CA LYS A 67 14.89 21.41 -4.73
C LYS A 67 14.65 22.87 -5.14
N VAL A 68 13.90 23.59 -4.32
CA VAL A 68 13.76 25.04 -4.45
C VAL A 68 15.11 25.72 -4.22
N ILE A 69 15.23 26.95 -4.71
CA ILE A 69 16.40 27.79 -4.46
C ILE A 69 16.60 27.89 -2.93
N GLN A 70 17.81 27.62 -2.46
CA GLN A 70 18.12 27.47 -1.03
C GLN A 70 18.73 28.74 -0.40
N TRP A 71 18.90 29.81 -1.18
CA TRP A 71 19.49 31.08 -0.76
C TRP A 71 18.72 32.27 -1.34
N GLY A 72 18.79 33.41 -0.65
CA GLY A 72 18.18 34.65 -1.11
C GLY A 72 19.03 35.39 -2.15
N GLU A 73 18.55 36.55 -2.60
CA GLU A 73 19.31 37.46 -3.48
C GLU A 73 20.60 37.97 -2.82
N ASP A 74 20.63 38.00 -1.49
CA ASP A 74 21.79 38.31 -0.66
C ASP A 74 22.85 37.19 -0.65
N GLY A 75 22.54 36.03 -1.24
CA GLY A 75 23.39 34.85 -1.25
C GLY A 75 23.41 34.10 0.08
N ARG A 76 22.58 34.50 1.07
CA ARG A 76 22.51 33.82 2.37
C ARG A 76 21.61 32.58 2.26
N PRO A 77 22.10 31.39 2.65
CA PRO A 77 21.23 30.22 2.70
C PRO A 77 20.10 30.35 3.73
N PHE A 78 18.92 29.85 3.40
CA PHE A 78 17.76 29.88 4.28
C PHE A 78 17.90 28.92 5.48
N HIS A 79 18.51 27.77 5.24
CA HIS A 79 18.68 26.73 6.26
C HIS A 79 20.07 26.77 6.87
N TYR A 80 20.15 26.71 8.21
CA TYR A 80 21.43 26.77 8.93
C TYR A 80 22.35 25.57 8.64
N LEU A 81 21.78 24.39 8.35
CA LEU A 81 22.53 23.19 7.92
C LEU A 81 22.83 23.15 6.42
N PHE A 82 22.64 24.23 5.66
CA PHE A 82 22.88 24.23 4.21
C PHE A 82 24.28 23.71 3.84
N TYR A 83 25.31 24.14 4.55
CA TYR A 83 26.71 23.75 4.29
C TYR A 83 27.04 22.29 4.60
N THR A 84 26.11 21.52 5.15
CA THR A 84 26.24 20.06 5.30
C THR A 84 26.00 19.31 3.98
N GLY A 85 25.43 19.97 2.97
CA GLY A 85 25.03 19.38 1.68
C GLY A 85 23.70 18.61 1.71
N LYS A 86 23.28 18.13 2.89
CA LYS A 86 22.01 17.41 3.10
C LYS A 86 21.17 18.05 4.23
N PRO A 87 20.73 19.31 4.07
CA PRO A 87 20.05 20.05 5.14
C PRO A 87 18.79 19.34 5.65
N ASN A 88 17.99 18.71 4.78
CA ASN A 88 16.73 18.07 5.18
C ASN A 88 16.97 16.73 5.90
N TYR A 89 18.02 16.00 5.54
CA TYR A 89 18.41 14.82 6.29
C TYR A 89 18.93 15.19 7.68
N TYR A 90 19.84 16.16 7.77
CA TYR A 90 20.42 16.54 9.07
C TYR A 90 19.45 17.34 9.94
N SER A 91 18.39 17.96 9.40
CA SER A 91 17.31 18.51 10.23
C SER A 91 16.58 17.42 11.02
N LEU A 92 16.67 16.14 10.61
CA LEU A 92 16.20 15.03 11.44
C LEU A 92 16.99 14.89 12.76
N GLN A 93 18.11 15.60 12.94
CA GLN A 93 18.78 15.72 14.23
C GLN A 93 17.86 16.30 15.31
N ASP A 94 16.79 17.01 14.94
CA ASP A 94 15.75 17.44 15.89
C ASP A 94 15.13 16.24 16.62
N LEU A 95 15.06 15.06 16.00
CA LEU A 95 14.64 13.82 16.68
C LEU A 95 15.59 13.43 17.82
N TYR A 96 16.89 13.73 17.71
CA TYR A 96 17.85 13.49 18.79
C TYR A 96 17.58 14.42 19.99
N SER A 97 17.19 15.67 19.73
CA SER A 97 16.78 16.59 20.79
C SER A 97 15.54 16.09 21.53
N GLN A 98 14.57 15.51 20.81
CA GLN A 98 13.38 14.91 21.39
C GLN A 98 13.71 13.66 22.20
N LEU A 99 14.65 12.83 21.72
CA LEU A 99 15.16 11.69 22.48
C LEU A 99 15.72 12.14 23.84
N LEU A 100 16.51 13.21 23.87
CA LEU A 100 17.06 13.75 25.11
C LEU A 100 15.96 14.26 26.06
N GLN A 101 14.92 14.90 25.52
CA GLN A 101 13.77 15.34 26.30
C GLN A 101 13.02 14.15 26.92
N VAL A 102 12.79 13.09 26.14
CA VAL A 102 12.17 11.85 26.62
C VAL A 102 13.00 11.20 27.72
N GLU A 103 14.32 11.08 27.54
CA GLU A 103 15.23 10.54 28.55
C GLU A 103 15.20 11.37 29.86
N ALA A 104 15.13 12.70 29.75
CA ALA A 104 15.03 13.59 30.91
C ALA A 104 13.67 13.50 31.64
N GLU A 105 12.58 13.24 30.92
CA GLU A 105 11.25 12.98 31.52
C GLU A 105 11.19 11.61 32.18
N GLU A 106 11.82 10.60 31.59
CA GLU A 106 11.93 9.24 32.13
C GLU A 106 12.67 9.22 33.45
N ASP A 107 13.78 9.95 33.55
CA ASP A 107 14.54 10.07 34.79
C ASP A 107 13.71 10.65 35.94
N LYS A 108 12.73 11.51 35.65
CA LYS A 108 11.78 12.05 36.63
C LYS A 108 10.67 11.05 36.99
N MET A 109 10.31 10.16 36.06
CA MET A 109 9.11 9.31 36.13
C MET A 109 9.41 7.82 36.39
N ARG A 110 10.63 7.49 36.85
CA ARG A 110 11.14 6.12 37.09
C ARG A 110 10.23 5.16 37.88
N SER A 111 9.18 5.65 38.56
CA SER A 111 8.22 4.84 39.32
C SER A 111 6.95 4.40 38.56
N LYS A 112 6.71 4.84 37.31
CA LYS A 112 5.43 4.61 36.61
C LYS A 112 5.53 3.99 35.20
N ALA A 113 6.68 3.42 34.83
CA ALA A 113 6.92 2.94 33.46
C ALA A 113 6.00 1.78 33.06
N VAL A 114 4.96 2.08 32.26
CA VAL A 114 4.16 1.09 31.55
C VAL A 114 4.55 1.14 30.08
N ARG A 115 5.22 0.08 29.60
CA ARG A 115 5.59 -0.05 28.19
C ARG A 115 4.32 -0.21 27.36
N ARG A 116 3.98 0.79 26.56
CA ARG A 116 2.90 0.68 25.57
C ARG A 116 3.49 0.16 24.27
N ALA A 117 3.07 -1.05 23.88
CA ALA A 117 3.42 -1.60 22.58
C ALA A 117 2.83 -0.72 21.46
N LEU A 118 3.65 -0.34 20.50
CA LEU A 118 3.18 0.33 19.29
C LEU A 118 2.43 -0.69 18.40
N PRO A 119 1.40 -0.26 17.66
CA PRO A 119 0.72 -1.12 16.69
C PRO A 119 1.71 -1.60 15.61
N SER A 120 1.42 -2.77 15.03
CA SER A 120 2.21 -3.36 13.94
C SER A 120 2.33 -2.36 12.77
N SER A 121 3.52 -1.79 12.62
CA SER A 121 3.83 -0.76 11.63
C SER A 121 5.26 -0.96 11.15
N ARG A 122 5.49 -0.69 9.86
CA ARG A 122 6.82 -0.72 9.25
C ARG A 122 7.42 0.68 9.21
N TRP A 123 8.74 0.76 9.22
CA TRP A 123 9.44 1.97 8.86
C TRP A 123 9.28 2.27 7.37
N VAL A 124 9.34 3.56 7.01
CA VAL A 124 9.46 3.97 5.61
C VAL A 124 10.70 3.34 4.97
N THR A 125 10.61 2.95 3.70
CA THR A 125 11.78 2.45 2.96
C THR A 125 12.77 3.60 2.68
N GLN A 126 13.99 3.26 2.26
CA GLN A 126 14.97 4.28 1.86
C GLN A 126 14.40 5.16 0.74
N GLU A 127 13.80 4.58 -0.29
CA GLU A 127 13.20 5.32 -1.42
C GLU A 127 12.08 6.26 -0.97
N GLU A 128 11.21 5.81 -0.06
CA GLU A 128 10.13 6.64 0.51
C GLU A 128 10.70 7.83 1.31
N LEU A 129 11.80 7.61 2.03
CA LEU A 129 12.47 8.66 2.80
C LEU A 129 13.21 9.66 1.89
N GLU A 130 13.85 9.19 0.83
CA GLU A 130 14.50 10.06 -0.17
C GLU A 130 13.46 10.93 -0.89
N GLN A 131 12.30 10.37 -1.22
CA GLN A 131 11.20 11.11 -1.83
C GLN A 131 10.60 12.16 -0.89
N SER A 132 10.48 11.87 0.40
CA SER A 132 9.93 12.80 1.38
C SER A 132 10.87 13.97 1.68
N LEU A 133 12.17 13.69 1.76
CA LEU A 133 13.20 14.72 2.01
C LEU A 133 13.65 15.43 0.73
N ASN A 134 13.40 14.85 -0.44
CA ASN A 134 13.95 15.26 -1.72
C ASN A 134 15.50 15.31 -1.72
N GLU A 135 16.14 14.34 -1.05
CA GLU A 135 17.60 14.22 -0.91
C GLU A 135 18.05 12.78 -1.12
N GLN A 136 19.24 12.60 -1.69
CA GLN A 136 19.84 11.27 -1.84
C GLN A 136 20.46 10.79 -0.53
N LEU A 137 20.12 9.57 -0.11
CA LEU A 137 20.60 8.99 1.12
C LEU A 137 21.55 7.82 0.84
N SER A 138 22.56 7.68 1.69
CA SER A 138 23.34 6.45 1.73
C SER A 138 22.60 5.40 2.56
N GLU A 139 22.87 4.12 2.30
CA GLU A 139 22.39 3.02 3.15
C GLU A 139 22.82 3.22 4.61
N HIS A 140 24.01 3.77 4.86
CA HIS A 140 24.48 4.09 6.21
C HIS A 140 23.67 5.20 6.89
N ASP A 141 23.26 6.21 6.13
CA ASP A 141 22.45 7.34 6.62
C ASP A 141 21.05 6.84 6.99
N TYR A 142 20.46 5.98 6.16
CA TYR A 142 19.19 5.33 6.43
C TYR A 142 19.27 4.41 7.66
N ALA A 143 20.30 3.58 7.78
CA ALA A 143 20.49 2.71 8.93
C ALA A 143 20.63 3.51 10.24
N ARG A 144 21.31 4.66 10.21
CA ARG A 144 21.42 5.56 11.37
C ARG A 144 20.07 6.15 11.76
N PHE A 145 19.27 6.55 10.77
CA PHE A 145 17.92 7.06 10.98
C PHE A 145 17.01 6.01 11.62
N VAL A 146 17.00 4.78 11.09
CA VAL A 146 16.18 3.68 11.65
C VAL A 146 16.59 3.37 13.09
N ARG A 147 17.91 3.29 13.38
CA ARG A 147 18.39 3.07 14.76
C ARG A 147 17.94 4.15 15.72
N LEU A 148 17.94 5.42 15.29
CA LEU A 148 17.44 6.53 16.10
C LEU A 148 15.93 6.39 16.35
N GLY A 149 15.16 6.10 15.30
CA GLY A 149 13.72 5.90 15.40
C GLY A 149 13.34 4.73 16.29
N GLU A 150 14.06 3.60 16.19
CA GLU A 150 13.89 2.42 17.05
C GLU A 150 14.22 2.74 18.51
N ARG A 151 15.29 3.50 18.75
CA ARG A 151 15.65 3.93 20.10
C ARG A 151 14.52 4.76 20.71
N ILE A 152 13.99 5.76 20.00
CA ILE A 152 12.85 6.57 20.48
C ILE A 152 11.60 5.71 20.68
N ALA A 153 11.31 4.79 19.75
CA ALA A 153 10.15 3.89 19.85
C ALA A 153 10.24 2.89 21.00
N SER A 154 11.46 2.50 21.41
CA SER A 154 11.71 1.59 22.52
C SER A 154 11.49 2.23 23.89
N GLN A 155 11.47 3.58 23.94
CA GLN A 155 11.31 4.32 25.18
C GLN A 155 9.91 4.12 25.79
N PRO A 156 9.81 3.90 27.11
CA PRO A 156 8.54 3.77 27.82
C PRO A 156 7.57 4.96 27.64
N PHE A 157 8.08 6.19 27.51
CA PHE A 157 7.26 7.40 27.44
C PHE A 157 7.64 8.32 26.28
N PRO A 158 7.34 7.98 25.02
CA PRO A 158 7.51 8.95 23.95
C PRO A 158 6.50 10.09 24.19
N THR A 159 7.01 11.31 24.36
CA THR A 159 6.22 12.56 24.39
C THR A 159 5.30 12.58 23.16
N GLU A 160 4.11 13.18 23.28
CA GLU A 160 3.15 13.23 22.15
C GLU A 160 3.76 13.82 20.88
N ALA A 161 4.61 14.85 21.04
CA ALA A 161 5.38 15.44 19.94
C ALA A 161 6.31 14.44 19.24
N ALA A 162 7.02 13.60 20.01
CA ALA A 162 7.89 12.57 19.47
C ALA A 162 7.08 11.49 18.73
N ARG A 163 5.90 11.14 19.25
CA ARG A 163 4.99 10.19 18.56
C ARG A 163 4.48 10.74 17.23
N GLU A 164 4.11 12.02 17.18
CA GLU A 164 3.64 12.66 15.95
C GLU A 164 4.75 12.77 14.90
N GLN A 165 5.99 13.05 15.32
CA GLN A 165 7.13 13.06 14.41
C GLN A 165 7.45 11.65 13.90
N LEU A 166 7.43 10.64 14.78
CA LEU A 166 7.63 9.26 14.38
C LEU A 166 6.53 8.73 13.47
N SER A 167 5.27 9.13 13.67
CA SER A 167 4.15 8.65 12.85
C SER A 167 4.28 9.06 11.39
N ARG A 168 4.91 10.21 11.10
CA ARG A 168 5.24 10.67 9.73
C ARG A 168 6.16 9.69 8.98
N PHE A 169 6.97 8.92 9.71
CA PHE A 169 7.92 7.95 9.16
C PHE A 169 7.50 6.49 9.38
N ARG A 170 6.26 6.25 9.84
CA ARG A 170 5.71 4.91 10.10
C ARG A 170 4.52 4.66 9.17
N VAL A 171 4.57 3.54 8.46
CA VAL A 171 3.49 3.09 7.59
C VAL A 171 2.74 1.96 8.29
N ALA A 172 1.43 2.12 8.44
CA ALA A 172 0.58 1.07 8.98
C ALA A 172 0.58 -0.15 8.05
N LEU A 173 0.91 -1.32 8.60
CA LEU A 173 0.83 -2.57 7.84
C LEU A 173 -0.64 -3.01 7.80
N GLN A 174 -1.21 -3.07 6.60
CA GLN A 174 -2.49 -3.75 6.41
C GLN A 174 -2.24 -5.25 6.55
N VAL A 175 -2.59 -5.81 7.70
CA VAL A 175 -2.58 -7.26 7.91
C VAL A 175 -3.76 -7.81 7.12
N GLN A 176 -3.48 -8.43 5.96
CA GLN A 176 -4.47 -9.24 5.28
C GLN A 176 -4.77 -10.45 6.16
N SER A 177 -5.91 -10.41 6.84
CA SER A 177 -6.41 -11.57 7.56
C SER A 177 -6.67 -12.67 6.54
N GLN A 178 -6.02 -13.83 6.68
CA GLN A 178 -6.30 -15.03 5.89
C GLN A 178 -7.61 -15.68 6.34
N GLN A 179 -8.66 -14.88 6.56
CA GLN A 179 -9.99 -15.43 6.73
C GLN A 179 -10.44 -15.94 5.37
N GLN A 180 -10.51 -17.26 5.26
CA GLN A 180 -11.06 -17.91 4.09
C GLN A 180 -12.50 -17.42 3.90
N GLU A 181 -12.78 -16.83 2.73
CA GLU A 181 -14.13 -16.42 2.36
C GLU A 181 -15.03 -17.66 2.40
N ILE A 182 -15.95 -17.69 3.37
CA ILE A 182 -16.91 -18.79 3.50
C ILE A 182 -17.92 -18.62 2.36
N PRO A 183 -18.07 -19.59 1.45
CA PRO A 183 -19.01 -19.47 0.35
C PRO A 183 -20.44 -19.34 0.87
N GLU A 184 -21.24 -18.50 0.22
CA GLU A 184 -22.63 -18.28 0.59
C GLU A 184 -23.46 -19.56 0.48
N ARG A 185 -24.26 -19.83 1.51
CA ARG A 185 -25.18 -20.95 1.57
C ARG A 185 -26.39 -20.65 0.66
N ARG A 186 -26.61 -21.49 -0.35
CA ARG A 186 -27.79 -21.43 -1.23
C ARG A 186 -28.81 -22.48 -0.82
N VAL A 187 -30.08 -22.23 -1.14
CA VAL A 187 -31.18 -23.15 -0.89
C VAL A 187 -31.83 -23.51 -2.23
N ASP A 188 -32.03 -24.80 -2.45
CA ASP A 188 -32.70 -25.33 -3.63
C ASP A 188 -34.23 -25.24 -3.53
N GLU A 189 -34.96 -25.50 -4.61
CA GLU A 189 -36.43 -25.47 -4.67
C GLU A 189 -37.08 -26.47 -3.69
N GLU A 190 -36.38 -27.54 -3.34
CA GLU A 190 -36.78 -28.56 -2.36
C GLU A 190 -36.42 -28.18 -0.90
N GLY A 191 -35.94 -26.95 -0.65
CA GLY A 191 -35.58 -26.46 0.68
C GLY A 191 -34.25 -26.99 1.24
N ARG A 192 -33.44 -27.67 0.43
CA ARG A 192 -32.13 -28.21 0.85
C ARG A 192 -31.03 -27.18 0.65
N ALA A 193 -30.24 -26.96 1.70
CA ALA A 193 -29.09 -26.06 1.65
C ALA A 193 -27.87 -26.73 1.01
N TYR A 194 -27.20 -25.98 0.12
CA TYR A 194 -25.95 -26.39 -0.51
C TYR A 194 -24.96 -25.21 -0.61
N SER A 195 -23.67 -25.54 -0.69
CA SER A 195 -22.61 -24.59 -1.00
C SER A 195 -21.86 -25.02 -2.26
N GLU A 196 -21.48 -24.04 -3.08
CA GLU A 196 -20.68 -24.28 -4.28
C GLU A 196 -19.26 -23.77 -4.07
N ALA A 197 -18.27 -24.59 -4.46
CA ALA A 197 -16.87 -24.21 -4.46
C ALA A 197 -16.19 -24.61 -5.77
N ASN A 198 -15.24 -23.79 -6.21
CA ASN A 198 -14.44 -24.05 -7.40
C ASN A 198 -12.99 -24.38 -7.00
N GLY A 199 -12.44 -25.43 -7.58
CA GLY A 199 -11.07 -25.88 -7.36
C GLY A 199 -10.29 -25.96 -8.67
N PHE A 200 -9.02 -25.58 -8.63
CA PHE A 200 -8.11 -25.62 -9.77
C PHE A 200 -6.82 -26.33 -9.37
N ARG A 201 -6.42 -27.35 -10.14
CA ARG A 201 -5.11 -28.01 -9.97
C ARG A 201 -4.47 -28.25 -11.33
N LYS A 202 -3.32 -27.62 -11.58
CA LYS A 202 -2.64 -27.66 -12.88
C LYS A 202 -3.59 -27.21 -14.01
N LYS A 203 -4.01 -28.14 -14.88
CA LYS A 203 -4.98 -27.90 -15.97
C LYS A 203 -6.40 -28.38 -15.64
N ALA A 204 -6.59 -29.11 -14.54
CA ALA A 204 -7.88 -29.62 -14.12
C ALA A 204 -8.69 -28.54 -13.39
N ARG A 205 -9.97 -28.43 -13.75
CA ARG A 205 -10.95 -27.54 -13.13
C ARG A 205 -12.06 -28.41 -12.54
N ALA A 206 -12.46 -28.13 -11.30
CA ALA A 206 -13.52 -28.84 -10.63
C ALA A 206 -14.51 -27.84 -10.01
N LYS A 207 -15.80 -28.10 -10.20
CA LYS A 207 -16.88 -27.43 -9.48
C LYS A 207 -17.51 -28.46 -8.55
N VAL A 208 -17.54 -28.17 -7.25
CA VAL A 208 -18.06 -29.08 -6.23
C VAL A 208 -19.28 -28.43 -5.56
N THR A 209 -20.36 -29.18 -5.49
CA THR A 209 -21.56 -28.84 -4.72
C THR A 209 -21.58 -29.69 -3.46
N LEU A 210 -21.49 -29.05 -2.30
CA LEU A 210 -21.61 -29.71 -1.01
C LEU A 210 -23.03 -29.50 -0.48
N TRP A 211 -23.70 -30.60 -0.14
CA TRP A 211 -25.03 -30.58 0.46
C TRP A 211 -24.92 -30.74 1.98
N GLU A 212 -25.69 -29.97 2.75
CA GLU A 212 -25.65 -30.02 4.23
C GLU A 212 -26.22 -31.33 4.78
N SER A 213 -27.25 -31.87 4.11
CA SER A 213 -27.92 -33.12 4.49
C SER A 213 -27.64 -34.22 3.46
N GLY A 214 -26.69 -35.11 3.74
CA GLY A 214 -26.28 -36.16 2.80
C GLY A 214 -25.88 -37.48 3.46
N SER A 215 -26.04 -38.59 2.74
CA SER A 215 -25.68 -39.95 3.17
C SER A 215 -24.21 -40.33 2.87
N GLY A 216 -23.33 -39.34 2.66
CA GLY A 216 -21.92 -39.57 2.30
C GLY A 216 -21.69 -40.02 0.84
N LYS A 217 -22.69 -39.87 -0.03
CA LYS A 217 -22.57 -40.24 -1.45
C LYS A 217 -21.79 -39.18 -2.23
N ILE A 218 -20.62 -39.56 -2.75
CA ILE A 218 -19.78 -38.70 -3.59
C ILE A 218 -19.91 -39.15 -5.05
N THR A 219 -20.35 -38.24 -5.91
CA THR A 219 -20.46 -38.44 -7.36
C THR A 219 -19.53 -37.48 -8.10
N VAL A 220 -18.81 -37.99 -9.09
CA VAL A 220 -17.88 -37.22 -9.93
C VAL A 220 -18.33 -37.39 -11.38
N ASN A 221 -18.75 -36.30 -12.03
CA ASN A 221 -19.31 -36.30 -13.39
C ASN A 221 -20.46 -37.31 -13.60
N GLY A 222 -21.28 -37.52 -12.57
CA GLY A 222 -22.40 -38.49 -12.58
C GLY A 222 -22.00 -39.94 -12.27
N LEU A 223 -20.70 -40.26 -12.22
CA LEU A 223 -20.18 -41.57 -11.83
C LEU A 223 -19.89 -41.63 -10.33
N GLY A 224 -19.86 -42.84 -9.76
CA GLY A 224 -19.40 -43.03 -8.38
C GLY A 224 -17.91 -42.69 -8.24
N HIS A 225 -17.50 -42.11 -7.10
CA HIS A 225 -16.11 -41.73 -6.88
C HIS A 225 -15.11 -42.90 -7.03
N VAL A 226 -15.55 -44.13 -6.75
CA VAL A 226 -14.75 -45.36 -6.89
C VAL A 226 -14.49 -45.68 -8.36
N ASP A 227 -15.51 -45.53 -9.21
CA ASP A 227 -15.43 -45.84 -10.64
C ASP A 227 -14.63 -44.79 -11.40
N TYR A 228 -14.77 -43.52 -11.00
CA TYR A 228 -14.08 -42.41 -11.65
C TYR A 228 -12.59 -42.32 -11.30
N PHE A 229 -12.21 -42.66 -10.07
CA PHE A 229 -10.81 -42.67 -9.62
C PHE A 229 -10.37 -44.11 -9.30
N PRO A 230 -9.75 -44.85 -10.24
CA PRO A 230 -9.30 -46.21 -10.00
C PRO A 230 -8.13 -46.30 -9.01
N GLN A 231 -7.28 -45.27 -8.96
CA GLN A 231 -6.09 -45.23 -8.12
C GLN A 231 -6.45 -44.86 -6.67
N LEU A 232 -5.87 -45.59 -5.71
CA LEU A 232 -6.12 -45.36 -4.28
C LEU A 232 -5.69 -43.95 -3.84
N GLN A 233 -4.57 -43.47 -4.36
CA GLN A 233 -4.01 -42.16 -4.01
C GLN A 233 -4.97 -41.00 -4.32
N ASP A 234 -5.69 -41.08 -5.44
CA ASP A 234 -6.67 -40.05 -5.83
C ASP A 234 -7.92 -40.08 -4.93
N ARG A 235 -8.32 -41.27 -4.48
CA ARG A 235 -9.44 -41.45 -3.54
C ARG A 235 -9.10 -40.88 -2.17
N GLU A 236 -7.88 -41.12 -1.69
CA GLU A 236 -7.43 -40.61 -0.39
C GLU A 236 -7.45 -39.08 -0.37
N VAL A 237 -6.88 -38.42 -1.39
CA VAL A 237 -6.88 -36.96 -1.50
C VAL A 237 -8.29 -36.38 -1.48
N GLY A 238 -9.26 -37.00 -2.16
CA GLY A 238 -10.66 -36.56 -2.14
C GLY A 238 -11.35 -36.70 -0.77
N THR A 239 -10.93 -37.68 0.04
CA THR A 239 -11.50 -37.93 1.37
C THR A 239 -10.77 -37.20 2.50
N MET A 240 -9.52 -36.74 2.30
CA MET A 240 -8.73 -36.07 3.34
C MET A 240 -9.41 -34.81 3.88
N THR A 241 -10.02 -34.00 3.02
CA THR A 241 -10.75 -32.79 3.45
C THR A 241 -11.97 -33.10 4.31
N ILE A 242 -12.57 -34.29 4.14
CA ILE A 242 -13.75 -34.73 4.89
C ILE A 242 -13.34 -35.37 6.23
N LYS A 243 -12.23 -36.10 6.25
CA LYS A 243 -11.70 -36.79 7.44
C LYS A 243 -10.95 -35.87 8.40
N GLY A 244 -10.56 -34.67 7.97
CA GLY A 244 -9.73 -33.73 8.72
C GLY A 244 -10.49 -32.79 9.68
N ASN A 245 -11.80 -32.98 9.85
CA ASN A 245 -12.62 -32.30 10.86
C ASN A 245 -12.97 -33.25 12.00
#